data_AF-A0A809QN62-F1
#
_entry.id   AF-A0A809QN62-F1
#
_cell.length_a   1.000
_cell.length_b   1.000
_cell.length_c   1.000
_cell.angle_alpha   90.00
_cell.angle_beta   90.00
_cell.angle_gamma   90.00
#
_symmetry.space_group_name_H-M   'P 1'
#
loop_
_entity.id
_entity.type
_entity.pdbx_description
1 polymer ?
#
loop_
_entity_poly.entity_id
_entity_poly.type
_entity_poly.pdbx_seq_one_letter_code
_entity_poly.pdbx_strand_id
1 'polypeptide(L)' 'MEVSRIRALRGPNLWSHHTAVEAIVACTNEEMSIAGLNGFEDRLRALFPQLSILQPTGHDDAIPWPMCLNC' A
#
# COMPACT_ATOMS: atom_id res chain seq x y z
N MET A 1 -10.02 9.67 -1.73
CA MET A 1 -9.55 8.55 -0.90
C MET A 1 -10.17 8.73 0.47
N GLU A 2 -11.01 7.78 0.90
CA GLU A 2 -11.66 7.80 2.21
C GLU A 2 -11.31 6.53 2.99
N VAL A 3 -10.79 6.67 4.21
CA VAL A 3 -10.42 5.51 5.04
C VAL A 3 -11.65 5.02 5.80
N SER A 4 -12.08 3.80 5.49
CA SER A 4 -13.26 3.17 6.12
C SER A 4 -12.93 2.37 7.38
N ARG A 5 -11.70 1.83 7.47
CA ARG A 5 -11.28 0.97 8.58
C ARG A 5 -9.77 0.99 8.73
N ILE A 6 -9.30 0.94 9.97
CA ILE A 6 -7.90 0.72 10.33
C ILE A 6 -7.84 -0.37 11.40
N ARG A 7 -6.95 -1.35 11.26
CA ARG A 7 -6.69 -2.38 12.27
C ARG A 7 -5.20 -2.67 12.44
N ALA A 8 -4.77 -2.91 13.67
CA ALA A 8 -3.45 -3.46 13.94
C ALA A 8 -3.42 -4.95 13.59
N LEU A 9 -2.40 -5.40 12.87
CA LEU A 9 -2.16 -6.81 12.61
C LEU A 9 -1.32 -7.38 13.75
N ARG A 10 -1.81 -8.45 14.38
CA ARG A 10 -1.17 -9.10 15.52
C ARG A 10 -0.51 -10.41 15.07
N GLY A 11 0.72 -10.63 15.49
CA GLY A 11 1.51 -11.81 15.14
C GLY A 11 2.38 -11.62 13.90
N PRO A 12 3.16 -12.64 13.51
CA PRO A 12 3.92 -12.64 12.27
C PRO A 12 2.94 -12.43 11.11
N ASN A 13 3.14 -11.39 10.30
CA ASN A 13 2.30 -11.15 9.14
C ASN A 13 2.95 -11.77 7.88
N LEU A 14 2.15 -12.02 6.86
CA LEU A 14 2.61 -12.70 5.63
C LEU A 14 3.67 -11.91 4.84
N TRP A 15 3.91 -10.65 5.21
CA TRP A 15 4.77 -9.72 4.49
C TRP A 15 6.03 -9.35 5.28
N SER A 16 5.99 -9.37 6.62
CA SER A 16 7.10 -8.98 7.48
C SER A 16 6.99 -9.56 8.88
N HIS A 17 8.13 -9.58 9.58
CA HIS A 17 8.20 -9.88 11.01
C HIS A 17 7.88 -8.65 11.90
N HIS A 18 7.54 -7.51 11.29
CA HIS A 18 7.28 -6.26 11.99
C HIS A 18 5.81 -6.11 12.38
N THR A 19 5.56 -5.24 13.35
CA THR A 19 4.18 -4.82 13.65
C THR A 19 3.64 -4.05 12.45
N ALA A 20 2.51 -4.50 11.92
CA ALA A 20 1.88 -3.91 10.75
C ALA A 20 0.47 -3.39 11.07
N VAL A 21 0.00 -2.44 10.29
CA VAL A 21 -1.36 -1.89 10.35
C VAL A 21 -1.98 -2.04 8.97
N GLU A 22 -3.23 -2.49 8.93
CA GLU A 22 -4.02 -2.56 7.70
C GLU A 22 -5.06 -1.44 7.71
N ALA A 23 -5.20 -0.75 6.57
CA ALA A 23 -6.24 0.24 6.35
C ALA A 23 -7.03 -0.09 5.07
N ILE A 24 -8.35 0.00 5.14
CA ILE A 24 -9.25 -0.14 3.99
C ILE A 24 -9.63 1.25 3.50
N VAL A 25 -9.28 1.57 2.27
CA VAL A 25 -9.51 2.89 1.66
C VAL A 25 -10.45 2.73 0.48
N ALA A 26 -11.52 3.52 0.46
CA ALA A 26 -12.36 3.69 -0.72
C ALA A 26 -11.70 4.72 -1.65
N CYS A 27 -11.51 4.32 -2.91
CA CYS A 27 -10.93 5.15 -3.97
C CYS A 27 -11.98 5.38 -5.05
N THR A 28 -12.02 6.59 -5.61
CA THR A 28 -12.72 6.83 -6.87
C THR A 28 -11.93 6.21 -8.04
N ASN A 29 -12.54 6.12 -9.24
CA ASN A 29 -11.85 5.57 -10.42
C ASN A 29 -10.54 6.31 -10.74
N GLU A 30 -10.48 7.62 -10.49
CA GLU A 30 -9.30 8.45 -10.70
C GLU A 30 -8.19 8.16 -9.67
N GLU A 31 -8.57 7.64 -8.50
CA GLU A 31 -7.68 7.35 -7.37
C GLU A 31 -7.24 5.88 -7.32
N MET A 32 -7.74 5.04 -8.23
CA MET A 32 -7.33 3.64 -8.37
C MET A 32 -5.91 3.49 -8.92
N SER A 33 -5.39 4.51 -9.60
CA SER A 33 -4.02 4.50 -10.14
C SER A 33 -3.14 5.47 -9.35
N ILE A 34 -2.13 4.94 -8.67
CA ILE A 34 -1.13 5.75 -7.96
C ILE A 34 -0.40 6.69 -8.94
N ALA A 35 -0.18 6.26 -10.19
CA ALA A 35 0.41 7.10 -11.22
C ALA A 35 -0.47 8.31 -11.62
N GLY A 36 -1.78 8.21 -11.43
CA GLY A 36 -2.72 9.32 -11.62
C GLY A 36 -2.75 10.32 -10.46
N LEU A 37 -2.20 9.95 -9.30
CA LEU A 37 -2.20 10.78 -8.10
C LEU A 37 -0.93 11.65 -8.05
N ASN A 38 -1.02 12.83 -8.66
CA ASN A 38 0.11 13.77 -8.72
C ASN A 38 0.69 14.07 -7.32
N GLY A 39 2.01 13.91 -7.18
CA GLY A 39 2.75 14.17 -5.93
C GLY A 39 2.41 13.22 -4.77
N PHE A 40 1.69 12.12 -5.02
CA PHE A 40 1.42 11.13 -3.97
C PHE A 40 2.69 10.40 -3.56
N GLU A 41 3.47 9.91 -4.52
CA GLU A 41 4.68 9.14 -4.24
C GLU A 41 5.75 9.98 -3.53
N ASP A 42 5.89 11.26 -3.90
CA ASP A 42 6.81 12.19 -3.24
C ASP A 42 6.42 12.46 -1.79
N ARG A 43 5.13 12.70 -1.52
CA ARG A 43 4.61 12.87 -0.15
C ARG A 43 4.78 11.60 0.67
N LEU A 44 4.54 10.44 0.07
CA LEU A 44 4.71 9.16 0.74
C LEU A 44 6.18 8.89 1.09
N ARG A 45 7.11 9.14 0.16
CA ARG A 45 8.56 9.02 0.43
C ARG A 45 9.05 10.03 1.46
N ALA A 46 8.48 11.23 1.49
CA ALA A 46 8.81 12.21 2.54
C ALA A 46 8.41 11.72 3.95
N LEU A 47 7.27 11.02 4.07
CA LEU A 47 6.81 10.44 5.34
C LEU A 47 7.56 9.16 5.72
N PHE A 48 7.93 8.36 4.72
CA PHE A 48 8.64 7.10 4.92
C PHE A 48 9.87 7.03 4.01
N PRO A 49 10.99 7.67 4.39
CA PRO A 49 12.19 7.76 3.55
C PRO A 49 12.84 6.40 3.25
N GLN A 50 12.55 5.39 4.06
CA GLN A 50 13.04 4.02 3.91
C GLN A 50 12.11 3.14 3.06
N LEU A 51 10.99 3.68 2.54
CA LEU A 51 10.13 2.93 1.62
C LEU A 51 10.91 2.65 0.32
N SER A 52 11.09 1.37 0.03
CA SER A 52 11.53 0.88 -1.27
C SER A 52 10.57 1.32 -2.37
N ILE A 53 11.03 1.26 -3.63
CA ILE A 53 10.26 1.65 -4.81
C ILE A 53 8.92 0.92 -4.79
N LEU A 54 7.82 1.68 -4.83
CA LEU A 54 6.49 1.15 -5.05
C LEU A 54 6.38 0.72 -6.51
N GLN A 55 7.00 -0.39 -6.88
CA GLN A 55 6.66 -1.02 -8.15
C GLN A 55 5.26 -1.61 -7.99
N PRO A 56 4.26 -1.19 -8.79
CA PRO A 56 3.10 -2.02 -8.98
C PRO A 56 3.63 -3.31 -9.61
N THR A 57 3.71 -4.39 -8.84
CA THR A 57 3.94 -5.72 -9.40
C THR A 57 2.83 -5.97 -10.41
N GLY A 58 3.18 -5.89 -11.69
CA GLY A 58 2.23 -5.77 -12.79
C GLY A 58 1.14 -6.86 -12.74
N HIS A 59 -0.10 -6.44 -12.58
CA HIS A 59 -1.27 -7.25 -12.95
C HIS A 59 -2.50 -6.34 -13.02
N ASP A 60 -3.03 -6.18 -14.24
CA ASP A 60 -4.39 -5.66 -14.51
C ASP A 60 -5.46 -6.76 -14.32
N ASP A 61 -5.04 -7.96 -13.92
CA ASP A 61 -5.94 -9.07 -13.60
C ASP A 61 -6.01 -9.26 -12.08
N ALA A 62 -7.18 -9.71 -11.60
CA ALA A 62 -7.46 -9.86 -10.17
C ALA A 62 -6.49 -10.84 -9.49
N ILE A 63 -5.56 -10.32 -8.68
CA ILE A 63 -4.67 -11.13 -7.84
C ILE A 63 -5.28 -11.29 -6.44
N PRO A 64 -5.41 -12.51 -5.91
CA PRO A 64 -5.47 -12.72 -4.47
C PRO A 64 -4.11 -12.38 -3.85
N TRP A 65 -4.10 -11.49 -2.86
CA TRP A 65 -2.93 -11.11 -2.04
C TRP A 65 -2.26 -12.36 -1.48
N PRO A 66 -0.93 -12.56 -1.56
CA PRO A 66 0.08 -11.58 -1.09
C PRO A 66 1.41 -11.60 -1.89
N MET A 67 1.81 -10.47 -2.48
CA MET A 67 3.24 -10.26 -2.75
C MET A 67 3.56 -8.77 -2.88
N CYS A 68 4.21 -8.21 -1.87
CA CYS A 68 5.26 -7.20 -2.05
C CYS A 68 5.94 -6.85 -0.72
N LEU A 69 7.22 -6.51 -0.86
CA LEU A 69 8.15 -5.88 0.08
C LEU A 69 8.98 -6.82 0.97
N ASN A 70 10.13 -7.17 0.40
CA ASN A 70 11.36 -7.56 1.08
C ASN A 70 11.97 -6.33 1.79
N CYS A 71 11.73 -6.23 3.11
CA CYS A 71 12.59 -5.57 4.09
C CYS A 71 12.50 -6.34 5.41
#